data_AF-A0A9D1QJR7-F1
#
_entry.id   AF-A0A9D1QJR7-F1
#
_cell.length_a   1.000
_cell.length_b   1.000
_cell.length_c   1.000
_cell.angle_alpha   90.00
_cell.angle_beta   90.00
_cell.angle_gamma   90.00
#
_symmetry.space_group_name_H-M   'P 1'
#
loop_
_entity.id
_entity.type
_entity.pdbx_description
1 polymer ?
#
loop_
_entity_poly.entity_id
_entity_poly.type
_entity_poly.pdbx_seq_one_letter_code
_entity_poly.pdbx_strand_id
1 'polypeptide(L)'
;MFAINPTILLITDATAFEMVWSVLTAAVGMATFAAFIQGYMFARLNIIERMTTLVTTLLFIQSDFATDAMAFSLFIIVIIFQIYKKKRETAQSAQ
;
A
#
# COMPACT_ATOMS: atom_id res chain seq x y z
N MET A 1 -6.50 9.62 1.77
CA MET A 1 -7.69 10.38 2.23
C MET A 1 -8.39 10.95 1.02
N PHE A 2 -9.45 10.30 0.56
CA PHE A 2 -10.26 10.74 -0.60
C PHE A 2 -10.76 12.19 -0.45
N ALA A 3 -11.05 12.62 0.77
CA ALA A 3 -11.61 13.94 1.09
C ALA A 3 -10.66 15.14 0.93
N ILE A 4 -9.33 14.95 0.74
CA ILE A 4 -8.37 16.06 0.56
C ILE A 4 -7.77 16.08 -0.85
N ASN A 5 -8.03 15.08 -1.69
CA ASN A 5 -7.41 15.00 -3.01
C ASN A 5 -8.16 15.92 -4.02
N PRO A 6 -7.55 17.04 -4.48
CA PRO A 6 -8.22 18.00 -5.36
C PRO A 6 -8.58 17.43 -6.73
N THR A 7 -7.85 16.41 -7.20
CA THR A 7 -8.10 15.67 -8.45
C THR A 7 -9.40 14.86 -8.36
N ILE A 8 -9.64 14.20 -7.22
CA ILE A 8 -10.87 13.46 -6.95
C ILE A 8 -12.05 14.41 -6.73
N LEU A 9 -11.81 15.57 -6.13
CA LEU A 9 -12.81 16.60 -5.89
C LEU A 9 -13.18 17.42 -7.14
N LEU A 10 -12.61 17.10 -8.31
CA LEU A 10 -12.82 17.83 -9.58
C LEU A 10 -12.50 19.33 -9.48
N ILE A 11 -11.59 19.72 -8.58
CA ILE A 11 -11.16 21.12 -8.41
C ILE A 11 -10.07 21.48 -9.44
N THR A 12 -9.43 20.49 -10.04
CA THR A 12 -8.41 20.62 -11.08
C THR A 12 -8.89 19.95 -12.37
N ASP A 13 -8.43 20.40 -13.54
CA ASP A 13 -8.65 19.76 -14.85
C ASP A 13 -7.91 18.41 -14.94
N ALA A 14 -8.30 17.47 -14.09
CA ALA A 14 -7.77 16.13 -14.04
C ALA A 14 -8.38 15.32 -15.18
N THR A 15 -7.53 14.66 -15.95
CA THR A 15 -8.02 13.74 -16.97
C THR A 15 -8.70 12.53 -16.32
N ALA A 16 -9.70 11.95 -16.98
CA ALA A 16 -10.41 10.77 -16.47
C ALA A 16 -9.45 9.61 -16.09
N PHE A 17 -8.31 9.53 -16.77
CA PHE A 17 -7.25 8.57 -16.47
C PHE A 17 -6.58 8.82 -15.11
N GLU A 18 -6.23 10.07 -14.79
CA GLU A 18 -5.61 10.43 -13.50
C GLU A 18 -6.57 10.19 -12.33
N MET A 19 -7.86 10.44 -12.53
CA MET A 19 -8.88 10.15 -11.53
C MET A 19 -8.98 8.65 -11.24
N VAL A 20 -9.08 7.80 -12.27
CA VAL A 20 -9.12 6.34 -12.10
C VAL A 20 -7.84 5.85 -11.42
N TRP A 21 -6.67 6.36 -11.84
CA TRP A 21 -5.39 6.03 -11.23
C TRP A 21 -5.36 6.40 -9.74
N SER A 22 -5.77 7.61 -9.39
CA SER A 22 -5.80 8.08 -8.00
C SER A 22 -6.75 7.26 -7.13
N VAL A 23 -7.90 6.84 -7.65
CA VAL A 23 -8.83 5.94 -6.94
C VAL A 23 -8.21 4.57 -6.69
N LEU A 24 -7.52 3.99 -7.67
CA LEU A 24 -6.83 2.71 -7.51
C LEU A 24 -5.71 2.81 -6.48
N THR A 25 -4.88 3.85 -6.56
CA THR A 25 -3.82 4.13 -5.59
C THR A 25 -4.38 4.30 -4.18
N ALA A 26 -5.48 5.05 -4.02
CA ALA A 26 -6.15 5.22 -2.74
C ALA A 26 -6.70 3.89 -2.19
N ALA A 27 -7.28 3.04 -3.04
CA ALA A 27 -7.76 1.72 -2.64
C ALA A 27 -6.62 0.82 -2.14
N VAL A 28 -5.49 0.81 -2.84
CA VAL A 28 -4.29 0.07 -2.43
C VAL A 28 -3.74 0.60 -1.11
N GLY A 29 -3.65 1.93 -0.95
CA GLY A 29 -3.22 2.55 0.30
C GLY A 29 -4.09 2.15 1.48
N MET A 30 -5.42 2.16 1.30
CA MET A 30 -6.37 1.74 2.34
C MET A 30 -6.27 0.25 2.67
N ALA A 31 -6.09 -0.62 1.67
CA ALA A 31 -5.88 -2.05 1.90
C ALA A 31 -4.59 -2.31 2.68
N THR A 32 -3.52 -1.58 2.35
CA THR A 32 -2.23 -1.61 3.06
C THR A 32 -2.37 -1.13 4.51
N PHE A 33 -3.17 -0.09 4.74
CA PHE A 33 -3.47 0.39 6.08
C PHE A 33 -4.22 -0.65 6.92
N ALA A 34 -5.23 -1.29 6.32
CA ALA A 34 -5.98 -2.36 6.99
C ALA A 34 -5.05 -3.52 7.37
N ALA A 35 -4.09 -3.88 6.50
CA ALA A 35 -3.05 -4.87 6.80
C ALA A 35 -2.15 -4.47 7.98
N PHE A 36 -1.78 -3.20 8.09
CA PHE A 36 -1.03 -2.67 9.24
C PHE A 36 -1.83 -2.77 10.56
N ILE A 37 -3.12 -2.41 10.53
CA ILE A 37 -3.98 -2.44 11.72
C ILE A 37 -4.15 -3.88 12.20
N GLN A 38 -4.54 -4.79 11.29
CA GLN A 38 -4.76 -6.20 11.64
C GLN A 38 -3.46 -6.94 11.98
N GLY A 39 -2.28 -6.40 11.61
CA GLY A 39 -0.97 -7.04 11.82
C GLY A 39 -0.74 -8.27 10.94
N TYR A 40 -1.51 -8.39 9.86
CA TYR A 40 -1.55 -9.52 8.96
C TYR A 40 -1.86 -9.04 7.54
N MET A 41 -1.18 -9.59 6.53
CA MET A 41 -1.52 -9.32 5.12
C MET A 41 -1.61 -10.63 4.36
N PHE A 42 -0.48 -11.33 4.25
CA PHE A 42 -0.39 -12.68 3.67
C PHE A 42 0.29 -13.67 4.62
N ALA A 43 1.13 -13.17 5.53
CA ALA A 43 1.61 -13.82 6.74
C ALA A 43 1.60 -12.81 7.90
N ARG A 44 1.86 -13.27 9.14
CA ARG A 44 1.93 -12.39 10.32
C ARG A 44 3.00 -11.35 10.11
N LEU A 45 2.68 -10.07 10.26
CA LEU A 45 3.70 -9.02 10.18
C LEU A 45 4.50 -8.97 11.49
N ASN A 46 5.82 -9.04 11.38
CA ASN A 46 6.71 -8.69 12.48
C ASN A 46 6.67 -7.18 12.73
N ILE A 47 7.13 -6.75 13.91
CA ILE A 47 7.10 -5.32 14.30
C ILE A 47 7.80 -4.42 13.27
N ILE A 48 8.90 -4.90 12.65
CA ILE A 48 9.65 -4.18 11.61
C ILE A 48 8.81 -4.04 10.34
N GLU A 49 8.28 -5.15 9.82
CA GLU A 49 7.44 -5.16 8.61
C GLU A 49 6.19 -4.32 8.80
N ARG A 50 5.64 -4.33 10.02
CA ARG A 50 4.49 -3.51 10.40
C ARG A 50 4.83 -2.03 10.27
N MET A 51 5.99 -1.59 10.75
CA MET A 51 6.43 -0.20 10.56
C MET A 51 6.68 0.13 9.09
N THR A 52 7.26 -0.77 8.30
CA THR A 52 7.46 -0.56 6.86
C THR A 52 6.13 -0.43 6.11
N THR A 53 5.13 -1.23 6.49
CA THR A 53 3.76 -1.19 5.94
C THR A 53 3.05 0.11 6.30
N LEU A 54 3.28 0.62 7.51
CA LEU A 54 2.78 1.93 7.93
C LEU A 54 3.39 3.06 7.10
N VAL A 55 4.70 3.06 6.93
CA VAL A 55 5.41 4.06 6.10
C VAL A 55 4.90 4.01 4.67
N THR A 56 4.78 2.81 4.08
CA THR A 56 4.23 2.61 2.73
C THR A 56 2.81 3.20 2.60
N THR A 57 1.96 2.97 3.60
CA THR A 57 0.60 3.52 3.64
C THR A 57 0.58 5.05 3.72
N LEU A 58 1.45 5.63 4.54
CA LEU A 58 1.56 7.09 4.68
C LEU A 58 2.04 7.75 3.39
N LEU A 59 2.97 7.09 2.66
CA LEU A 59 3.38 7.55 1.33
C LEU A 59 2.21 7.56 0.34
N PHE A 60 1.32 6.57 0.38
CA PHE A 60 0.11 6.56 -0.46
C PHE A 60 -0.90 7.68 -0.14
N ILE A 61 -0.78 8.38 0.99
CA ILE A 61 -1.69 9.49 1.34
C ILE A 61 -1.31 10.78 0.60
N GLN A 62 -0.03 11.00 0.31
CA GLN A 62 0.40 12.08 -0.58
C GLN A 62 0.31 11.59 -2.03
N SER A 63 -0.87 11.73 -2.63
CA SER A 63 -1.05 11.49 -4.06
C SER A 63 -0.47 12.65 -4.86
N ASP A 64 0.83 12.55 -5.13
CA ASP A 64 1.53 13.28 -6.18
C ASP A 64 2.22 12.24 -7.08
N PHE A 65 2.39 12.52 -8.37
CA PHE A 65 2.86 11.55 -9.36
C PHE A 65 4.21 10.92 -8.99
N ALA A 66 5.11 11.72 -8.40
CA ALA A 66 6.40 11.27 -7.90
C ALA A 66 6.27 10.38 -6.65
N THR A 67 5.38 10.76 -5.74
CA THR A 67 5.13 10.04 -4.48
C THR A 67 4.41 8.72 -4.71
N ASP A 68 3.49 8.67 -5.69
CA ASP A 68 2.79 7.46 -6.12
C ASP A 68 3.78 6.40 -6.62
N ALA A 69 4.78 6.79 -7.42
CA ALA A 69 5.81 5.88 -7.91
C ALA A 69 6.69 5.32 -6.78
N MET A 70 7.06 6.16 -5.81
CA MET A 70 7.81 5.73 -4.62
C MET A 70 6.98 4.80 -3.73
N ALA A 71 5.69 5.11 -3.52
CA ALA A 71 4.76 4.31 -2.73
C ALA A 71 4.56 2.93 -3.37
N PHE A 72 4.38 2.87 -4.70
CA PHE A 72 4.27 1.61 -5.43
C PHE A 72 5.53 0.74 -5.31
N SER A 73 6.71 1.37 -5.43
CA SER A 73 7.99 0.69 -5.31
C SER A 73 8.13 0.02 -3.94
N LEU A 74 7.82 0.76 -2.86
CA LEU A 74 7.85 0.24 -1.49
C LEU A 74 6.79 -0.85 -1.27
N PHE A 75 5.59 -0.67 -1.82
CA PHE A 75 4.51 -1.65 -1.73
C PHE A 75 4.87 -2.99 -2.38
N ILE A 76 5.49 -2.97 -3.56
CA ILE A 76 5.97 -4.17 -4.25
C ILE A 76 7.01 -4.90 -3.39
N ILE A 77 7.96 -4.17 -2.79
CA ILE A 77 8.98 -4.76 -1.91
C ILE A 77 8.33 -5.46 -0.72
N VAL A 78 7.35 -4.83 -0.07
CA VAL A 78 6.62 -5.40 1.07
C VAL A 78 5.87 -6.67 0.67
N ILE A 79 5.19 -6.68 -0.48
CA ILE A 79 4.50 -7.86 -1.00
C ILE A 79 5.47 -9.00 -1.28
N ILE A 80 6.59 -8.72 -1.96
CA ILE A 80 7.59 -9.73 -2.29
C ILE A 80 8.14 -10.35 -1.00
N PHE A 81 8.52 -9.54 -0.02
CA PHE A 81 8.99 -10.02 1.29
C PHE A 81 7.95 -10.90 1.99
N GLN A 82 6.69 -10.48 2.01
CA GLN A 82 5.58 -11.25 2.60
C GLN A 82 5.37 -12.61 1.90
N ILE A 83 5.42 -12.66 0.57
CA ILE A 83 5.27 -13.91 -0.19
C ILE A 83 6.45 -14.87 0.09
N TYR A 84 7.69 -14.36 0.11
CA TYR A 84 8.86 -15.15 0.46
C TYR A 84 8.77 -15.70 1.89
N LYS A 85 8.32 -14.90 2.85
CA LYS A 85 8.18 -15.34 4.25
C LYS A 85 7.09 -16.40 4.40
N LYS A 86 5.93 -16.22 3.76
CA LYS A 86 4.85 -17.22 3.72
C LYS A 86 5.37 -18.58 3.24
N LYS A 87 6.15 -18.59 2.15
CA LYS A 87 6.77 -19.83 1.62
C LYS A 87 7.66 -20.53 2.64
N ARG A 88 8.41 -19.78 3.46
CA ARG A 88 9.29 -20.35 4.50
C ARG A 88 8.52 -20.86 5.71
N GLU A 89 7.46 -20.15 6.14
CA GLU A 89 6.60 -20.60 7.22
C GLU A 89 5.82 -21.88 6.85
N THR A 90 5.36 -22.00 5.59
CA THR A 90 4.72 -23.24 5.10
C THR A 90 5.72 -24.40 5.00
N ALA A 91 7.00 -24.13 4.72
CA ALA A 91 8.04 -25.16 4.67
C ALA A 91 8.46 -25.67 6.07
N GLN A 92 8.41 -24.81 7.10
CA GLN A 92 8.73 -25.19 8.50
C GLN A 92 7.59 -25.90 9.22
N SER A 93 6.34 -25.69 8.81
CA SER A 93 5.16 -26.37 9.39
C SER A 93 4.91 -27.76 8.81
N ALA A 94 5.70 -28.18 7.82
CA ALA A 94 5.68 -29.52 7.23
C ALA A 94 6.82 -30.43 7.74
N GLN A 95 7.56 -30.01 8.78
CA GLN A 95 8.60 -30.80 9.47
C GLN A 95 8.16 -31.19 10.88
#